data_AF-A0A7S2B5E2-F1
#
_entry.id   AF-A0A7S2B5E2-F1
#
_cell.length_a   1.000
_cell.length_b   1.000
_cell.length_c   1.000
_cell.angle_alpha   90.00
_cell.angle_beta   90.00
_cell.angle_gamma   90.00
#
_symmetry.space_group_name_H-M   'P 1'
#
loop_
_entity.id
_entity.type
_entity.pdbx_description
1 polymer ?
#
loop_
_entity_poly.entity_id
_entity_poly.type
_entity_poly.pdbx_seq_one_letter_code
_entity_poly.pdbx_strand_id
1 'polypeptide(L)'
;DHPNHERPLNGGLWGGTKGAVKGMTNLVKQFSNKQSYGGDLQFLGSKIWPQIKDNQIGHDAYTCHKFPNSHPFPTKRPDNYQHVGQVFGENMQPRMGDIDGFMRGVKVPPQCRKQKDWVYG
;
A
#
# COMPACT_ATOMS: atom_id res chain seq x y z
N ASP A 1 0.93 -0.52 4.33
CA ASP A 1 1.37 -0.90 5.68
C ASP A 1 1.13 -2.39 6.00
N HIS A 2 1.86 -3.25 5.30
CA HIS A 2 1.86 -4.71 5.46
C HIS A 2 3.25 -5.21 5.05
N PRO A 3 3.89 -6.18 5.75
CA PRO A 3 5.28 -6.59 5.48
C PRO A 3 5.56 -7.03 4.04
N ASN A 4 4.56 -7.63 3.38
CA ASN A 4 4.68 -8.11 2.00
C ASN A 4 4.27 -7.06 0.93
N HIS A 5 4.20 -5.77 1.26
CA HIS A 5 3.79 -4.71 0.33
C HIS A 5 4.96 -3.89 -0.19
N GLU A 6 5.92 -4.56 -0.81
CA GLU A 6 7.06 -3.93 -1.48
C GLU A 6 6.67 -3.41 -2.88
N ARG A 7 5.75 -2.44 -2.93
CA ARG A 7 5.34 -1.78 -4.18
C ARG A 7 4.85 -0.36 -3.92
N PRO A 8 5.07 0.57 -4.87
CA PRO A 8 4.77 1.98 -4.64
C PRO A 8 3.27 2.27 -4.56
N LEU A 9 2.44 1.50 -5.27
CA LEU A 9 0.98 1.59 -5.22
C LEU A 9 0.34 0.20 -5.19
N ASN A 10 -0.83 0.11 -4.55
CA ASN A 10 -1.70 -1.06 -4.58
C ASN A 10 -3.00 -0.71 -5.32
N GLY A 11 -3.57 -1.66 -6.08
CA GLY A 11 -4.77 -1.46 -6.90
C GLY A 11 -5.95 -0.81 -6.17
N GLY A 12 -6.21 -1.24 -4.94
CA GLY A 12 -7.33 -0.78 -4.11
C GLY A 12 -6.99 0.28 -3.04
N LEU A 13 -5.76 0.80 -2.99
CA LEU A 13 -5.29 1.67 -1.91
C LEU A 13 -4.58 2.92 -2.42
N TRP A 14 -5.24 3.65 -3.32
CA TRP A 14 -4.73 4.92 -3.82
C TRP A 14 -5.87 5.83 -4.24
N GLY A 15 -5.58 7.13 -4.32
CA GLY A 15 -6.48 8.15 -4.81
C GLY A 15 -5.68 9.40 -5.12
N GLY A 16 -6.30 10.35 -5.82
CA GLY A 16 -5.64 11.59 -6.20
C GLY A 16 -6.63 12.73 -6.34
N THR A 17 -6.15 13.96 -6.21
CA THR A 17 -6.95 15.17 -6.38
C THR A 17 -6.31 16.09 -7.41
N LYS A 18 -7.03 17.13 -7.85
CA LYS A 18 -6.50 18.23 -8.66
C LYS A 18 -5.80 17.79 -9.97
N GLY A 19 -6.21 16.67 -10.55
CA GLY A 19 -5.59 16.14 -11.77
C GLY A 19 -4.14 15.71 -11.58
N ALA A 20 -3.79 15.16 -10.40
CA ALA A 20 -2.44 14.68 -10.07
C ALA A 20 -1.82 13.76 -11.14
N VAL A 21 -2.65 13.00 -11.86
CA VAL A 21 -2.24 12.22 -13.04
C VAL A 21 -2.80 12.88 -14.29
N LYS A 22 -1.91 13.25 -15.21
CA LYS A 22 -2.30 13.84 -16.49
C LYS A 22 -2.57 12.76 -17.53
N GLY A 23 -3.60 12.97 -18.36
CA GLY A 23 -3.87 12.10 -19.50
C GLY A 23 -4.29 10.67 -19.14
N MET A 24 -4.92 10.45 -17.98
CA MET A 24 -5.35 9.12 -17.49
C MET A 24 -6.04 8.27 -18.58
N THR A 25 -7.00 8.84 -19.30
CA THR A 25 -7.73 8.15 -20.37
C THR A 25 -6.80 7.58 -21.45
N ASN A 26 -5.78 8.35 -21.86
CA ASN A 26 -4.83 7.91 -22.88
C ASN A 26 -3.91 6.82 -22.34
N LEU A 27 -3.44 6.97 -21.08
CA LEU A 27 -2.62 5.95 -20.42
C LEU A 27 -3.35 4.61 -20.37
N VAL A 28 -4.62 4.60 -19.97
CA VAL A 28 -5.44 3.37 -19.91
C VAL A 28 -5.71 2.79 -21.30
N LYS A 29 -6.01 3.64 -22.30
CA LYS A 29 -6.22 3.17 -23.68
C LYS A 29 -4.99 2.46 -24.25
N GLN A 30 -3.81 3.05 -24.04
CA GLN A 30 -2.53 2.57 -24.57
C GLN A 30 -1.91 1.42 -23.77
N PHE A 31 -2.32 1.21 -22.52
CA PHE A 31 -1.81 0.09 -21.73
C PHE A 31 -2.36 -1.25 -22.25
N SER A 32 -1.49 -2.16 -22.66
CA SER A 32 -1.89 -3.41 -23.32
C SER A 32 -2.39 -4.48 -22.35
N ASN A 33 -1.81 -4.56 -21.14
CA ASN A 33 -2.08 -5.65 -20.20
C ASN A 33 -3.33 -5.40 -19.33
N LYS A 34 -4.52 -5.47 -19.92
CA LYS A 34 -5.78 -5.14 -19.22
C LYS A 34 -6.44 -6.31 -18.49
N GLN A 35 -6.00 -7.54 -18.77
CA GLN A 35 -6.73 -8.76 -18.38
C GLN A 35 -5.95 -9.69 -17.47
N SER A 36 -4.62 -9.53 -17.36
CA SER A 36 -3.86 -10.42 -16.49
C SER A 36 -4.06 -10.06 -15.02
N TYR A 37 -3.92 -11.08 -14.17
CA TYR A 37 -3.79 -10.89 -12.73
C TYR A 37 -2.59 -9.97 -12.44
N GLY A 38 -2.84 -8.86 -11.74
CA GLY A 38 -1.83 -7.83 -11.45
C GLY A 38 -1.57 -6.84 -12.60
N GLY A 39 -2.35 -6.86 -13.68
CA GLY A 39 -2.27 -5.86 -14.75
C GLY A 39 -2.48 -4.43 -14.25
N ASP A 40 -3.34 -4.26 -13.25
CA ASP A 40 -3.53 -3.00 -12.52
C ASP A 40 -2.25 -2.56 -11.80
N LEU A 41 -1.58 -3.45 -11.07
CA LEU A 41 -0.32 -3.15 -10.39
C LEU A 41 0.78 -2.76 -11.39
N GLN A 42 0.86 -3.45 -12.53
CA GLN A 42 1.78 -3.10 -13.59
C GLN A 42 1.46 -1.72 -14.20
N PHE A 43 0.18 -1.41 -14.43
CA PHE A 43 -0.24 -0.09 -14.90
C PHE A 43 0.15 1.00 -13.90
N LEU A 44 -0.15 0.80 -12.62
CA LEU A 44 0.18 1.76 -11.57
C LEU A 44 1.69 1.99 -11.47
N GLY A 45 2.49 0.92 -11.46
CA GLY A 45 3.95 1.03 -11.38
C GLY A 45 4.59 1.67 -12.61
N SER A 46 4.09 1.37 -13.81
CA SER A 46 4.74 1.82 -15.06
C SER A 46 4.20 3.14 -15.63
N LYS A 47 2.93 3.50 -15.36
CA LYS A 47 2.28 4.68 -15.95
C LYS A 47 1.95 5.76 -14.93
N ILE A 48 1.59 5.38 -13.71
CA ILE A 48 1.12 6.31 -12.69
C ILE A 48 2.27 6.77 -11.79
N TRP A 49 3.00 5.82 -11.20
CA TRP A 49 4.10 6.11 -10.27
C TRP A 49 5.11 7.15 -10.78
N PRO A 50 5.58 7.11 -12.04
CA PRO A 50 6.56 8.10 -12.52
C PRO A 50 6.07 9.56 -12.48
N GLN A 51 4.75 9.78 -12.52
CA GLN A 51 4.17 11.14 -12.49
C GLN A 51 3.99 11.68 -11.07
N ILE A 52 3.86 10.79 -10.08
CA ILE A 52 3.40 11.16 -8.74
C ILE A 52 4.40 10.83 -7.63
N LYS A 53 5.49 10.10 -7.92
CA LYS A 53 6.45 9.64 -6.89
C LYS A 53 6.94 10.75 -5.96
N ASP A 54 7.14 11.96 -6.49
CA ASP A 54 7.65 13.10 -5.72
C ASP A 54 6.52 13.98 -5.14
N ASN A 55 5.26 13.67 -5.43
CA ASN A 55 4.07 14.41 -5.02
C ASN A 55 2.96 13.46 -4.53
N GLN A 56 3.28 12.68 -3.51
CA GLN A 56 2.39 11.69 -2.91
C GLN A 56 2.67 11.57 -1.40
N ILE A 57 1.72 11.03 -0.65
CA ILE A 57 1.92 10.61 0.74
C ILE A 57 1.57 9.12 0.82
N GLY A 58 2.54 8.31 1.22
CA GLY A 58 2.39 6.87 1.32
C GLY A 58 2.34 6.41 2.77
N HIS A 59 1.43 5.48 3.10
CA HIS A 59 1.39 4.85 4.42
C HIS A 59 2.01 3.45 4.44
N ASP A 60 3.21 3.38 5.01
CA ASP A 60 4.03 2.17 5.08
C ASP A 60 5.02 2.21 6.26
N ALA A 61 4.78 1.39 7.28
CA ALA A 61 5.69 1.21 8.41
C ALA A 61 6.76 0.14 8.13
N TYR A 62 6.64 -0.69 7.10
CA TYR A 62 7.57 -1.82 6.90
C TYR A 62 8.69 -1.51 5.90
N THR A 63 8.37 -0.79 4.83
CA THR A 63 9.33 -0.45 3.77
C THR A 63 9.45 1.06 3.53
N CYS A 64 9.28 1.87 4.58
CA CYS A 64 9.28 3.34 4.51
C CYS A 64 10.50 3.98 3.80
N HIS A 65 11.63 3.29 3.74
CA HIS A 65 12.86 3.75 3.11
C HIS A 65 12.91 3.48 1.59
N LYS A 66 12.01 2.65 1.06
CA LYS A 66 12.02 2.24 -0.37
C LYS A 66 11.34 3.24 -1.28
N PHE A 67 10.34 3.98 -0.79
CA PHE A 67 9.57 4.93 -1.59
C PHE A 67 9.58 6.32 -0.94
N PRO A 68 9.80 7.40 -1.71
CA PRO A 68 9.79 8.77 -1.20
C PRO A 68 8.46 9.11 -0.54
N ASN A 69 8.46 10.01 0.46
CA ASN A 69 7.27 10.46 1.17
C ASN A 69 6.44 9.33 1.80
N SER A 70 7.10 8.22 2.16
CA SER A 70 6.49 7.12 2.90
C SER A 70 6.64 7.32 4.40
N HIS A 71 5.53 7.19 5.10
CA HIS A 71 5.46 7.34 6.54
C HIS A 71 4.59 6.24 7.14
N PRO A 72 4.81 5.82 8.39
CA PRO A 72 3.88 4.93 9.08
C PRO A 72 2.48 5.56 9.17
N PHE A 73 1.46 4.72 9.44
CA PHE A 73 0.12 5.21 9.75
C PHE A 73 0.15 6.15 10.97
N PRO A 74 -0.75 7.16 11.03
CA PRO A 74 -0.81 8.09 12.15
C PRO A 74 -1.40 7.48 13.44
N THR A 75 -1.91 6.24 13.37
CA THR A 75 -2.55 5.52 14.48
C THR A 75 -1.87 4.18 14.70
N LYS A 76 -1.75 3.76 15.96
CA LYS A 76 -1.20 2.45 16.34
C LYS A 76 -2.07 1.33 15.78
N ARG A 77 -1.45 0.23 15.33
CA ARG A 77 -2.20 -1.00 15.00
C ARG A 77 -3.10 -1.43 16.16
N PRO A 78 -4.34 -1.86 15.90
CA PRO A 78 -5.11 -2.58 16.90
C PRO A 78 -4.45 -3.92 17.26
N ASP A 79 -4.71 -4.41 18.48
CA ASP A 79 -4.15 -5.67 18.99
C ASP A 79 -4.59 -6.92 18.19
N ASN A 80 -5.64 -6.79 17.37
CA ASN A 80 -6.08 -7.82 16.44
C ASN A 80 -5.31 -7.81 15.10
N TYR A 81 -4.27 -6.98 14.97
CA TYR A 81 -3.35 -6.88 13.83
C TYR A 81 -3.98 -6.45 12.49
N GLN A 82 -5.26 -6.06 12.48
CA GLN A 82 -5.94 -5.57 11.28
C GLN A 82 -5.29 -4.28 10.74
N HIS A 83 -5.48 -4.02 9.45
CA HIS A 83 -4.98 -2.84 8.77
C HIS A 83 -5.90 -2.36 7.66
N VAL A 84 -5.66 -1.13 7.22
CA VAL A 84 -6.26 -0.58 6.00
C VAL A 84 -5.85 -1.44 4.80
N GLY A 85 -6.85 -1.92 4.06
CA GLY A 85 -6.68 -2.83 2.92
C GLY A 85 -6.68 -4.32 3.29
N GLN A 86 -6.96 -4.67 4.55
CA GLN A 86 -7.18 -6.06 4.96
C GLN A 86 -8.30 -6.69 4.13
N VAL A 87 -8.10 -7.93 3.69
CA VAL A 87 -9.13 -8.72 3.02
C VAL A 87 -10.14 -9.21 4.04
N PHE A 88 -11.42 -8.99 3.75
CA PHE A 88 -12.57 -9.49 4.52
C PHE A 88 -13.40 -10.45 3.67
N GLY A 89 -13.93 -11.49 4.32
CA GLY A 89 -14.91 -12.38 3.71
C GLY A 89 -16.32 -11.78 3.70
N GLU A 90 -17.26 -12.51 3.10
CA GLU A 90 -18.68 -12.12 2.98
C GLU A 90 -19.36 -11.86 4.34
N ASN A 91 -18.90 -12.51 5.40
CA ASN A 91 -19.39 -12.37 6.77
C ASN A 91 -18.69 -11.24 7.56
N MET A 92 -17.97 -10.35 6.87
CA MET A 92 -17.18 -9.26 7.47
C MET A 92 -16.11 -9.76 8.45
N GLN A 93 -15.64 -11.00 8.32
CA GLN A 93 -14.50 -11.50 9.07
C GLN A 93 -13.20 -11.26 8.30
N PRO A 94 -12.12 -10.83 8.98
CA PRO A 94 -10.83 -10.68 8.33
C PRO A 94 -10.32 -12.06 7.90
N ARG A 95 -9.63 -12.11 6.76
CA ARG A 95 -8.92 -13.32 6.31
C ARG A 95 -7.71 -13.56 7.22
N MET A 96 -7.92 -14.32 8.29
CA MET A 96 -6.93 -14.55 9.35
C MET A 96 -5.60 -15.12 8.84
N GLY A 97 -5.62 -15.92 7.76
CA GLY A 97 -4.39 -16.43 7.13
C GLY A 97 -3.41 -15.33 6.70
N ASP A 98 -3.89 -14.15 6.31
CA ASP A 98 -3.00 -13.03 5.96
C ASP A 98 -2.35 -12.43 7.21
N ILE A 99 -3.14 -12.28 8.28
CA ILE A 99 -2.66 -11.73 9.55
C ILE A 99 -1.64 -12.67 10.17
N ASP A 100 -2.01 -13.94 10.32
CA ASP A 100 -1.16 -14.92 10.99
C ASP A 100 0.07 -15.29 10.16
N GLY A 101 -0.06 -15.31 8.83
CA GLY A 101 1.03 -15.66 7.92
C GLY A 101 2.04 -14.55 7.67
N PHE A 102 1.62 -13.28 7.69
CA PHE A 102 2.48 -12.16 7.27
C PHE A 102 2.65 -11.05 8.31
N MET A 103 1.67 -10.81 9.17
CA MET A 103 1.71 -9.69 10.12
C MET A 103 2.22 -10.11 11.50
N ARG A 104 1.70 -11.24 12.01
CA ARG A 104 1.99 -11.69 13.37
C ARG A 104 3.46 -12.07 13.49
N GLY A 105 4.13 -11.50 14.48
CA GLY A 105 5.57 -11.74 14.72
C GLY A 105 6.52 -10.86 13.90
N VAL A 106 6.04 -10.15 12.87
CA VAL A 106 6.89 -9.27 12.06
C VAL A 106 6.90 -7.86 12.63
N LYS A 107 8.05 -7.47 13.20
CA LYS A 107 8.21 -6.14 13.82
C LYS A 107 8.49 -5.07 12.77
N VAL A 108 7.90 -3.90 12.98
CA VAL A 108 8.20 -2.68 12.23
C VAL A 108 9.68 -2.30 12.45
N PRO A 109 10.47 -2.05 11.39
CA PRO A 109 11.84 -1.57 11.51
C PRO A 109 11.91 -0.28 12.34
N PRO A 110 12.85 -0.14 13.30
CA PRO A 110 12.89 1.02 14.20
C PRO A 110 12.83 2.39 13.50
N GLN A 111 13.49 2.52 12.34
CA GLN A 111 13.53 3.74 11.53
C GLN A 111 12.18 4.08 10.87
N CYS A 112 11.29 3.11 10.73
CA CYS A 112 9.97 3.29 10.12
C CYS A 112 8.84 3.45 11.15
N ARG A 113 9.15 3.41 12.45
CA ARG A 113 8.14 3.54 13.50
C ARG A 113 7.72 4.99 13.69
N LYS A 114 6.42 5.21 13.88
CA LYS A 114 5.91 6.54 14.27
C LYS A 114 6.27 6.85 15.73
N GLN A 115 6.12 5.86 16.60
CA GLN A 115 6.51 5.91 18.01
C GLN A 115 7.35 4.67 18.33
N LYS A 116 8.34 4.81 19.22
CA LYS A 116 9.34 3.75 19.47
C LYS A 116 8.72 2.41 19.89
N ASP A 117 7.60 2.46 20.63
CA ASP A 117 6.84 1.34 21.17
C ASP A 117 5.81 0.76 20.17
N TRP A 118 5.59 1.40 19.02
CA TRP A 118 4.75 0.87 17.94
C TRP A 118 5.55 -0.15 17.15
N VAL A 119 5.73 -1.32 17.76
CA VAL A 119 6.53 -2.42 17.22
C VAL A 119 5.80 -3.20 16.12
N TYR A 120 4.51 -2.94 15.92
CA TYR A 120 3.67 -3.43 14.82
C TYR A 120 2.97 -2.23 14.17
N GLY A 121 2.73 -2.28 12.86
CA GLY A 121 2.41 -1.11 12.00
C GLY A 121 1.21 -0.30 12.42
#